data_AF-A0AAU6WTC3-F1
#
_entry.id   AF-A0AAU6WTC3-F1
#
_cell.length_a   1.000
_cell.length_b   1.000
_cell.length_c   1.000
_cell.angle_alpha   90.00
_cell.angle_beta   90.00
_cell.angle_gamma   90.00
#
_symmetry.space_group_name_H-M   'P 1'
#
loop_
_entity.id
_entity.type
_entity.pdbx_description
1 polymer ?
#
loop_
_entity_poly.entity_id
_entity_poly.type
_entity_poly.pdbx_seq_one_letter_code
_entity_poly.pdbx_strand_id
1 'polypeptide(L)'
;MTIPSLKTQNLILLEAVSGSRAFGLATEHSDTDIRGVYYLPKEDFFGLNYVPQVSNETNDITYYEIGRLVELLQKNNPNILEVLASPEDCILQKHPLMDLLKPEDFLSKLCKDTFAGYAISQIKKAKGLNKKILNPMDKERKSVLDFCYVLQDQGSVPLQQWLREFPYNGQYGLTQEKCGLVSIEHTKGMFALFYDESGSLGYKGIIQHEEANQVSVSSVPKGEKPLAYLFCNLDAYSTYCKDYREYWKWVSERNEDRYNVNRNHGQNYDSKNMMHTIRLLQSCEQIFKTGSLNIRVDNRDELLDIKAGNRPYEAMMKKAEDLIRSIEYYHSVSALPEFPDMAKTTKILVEIREEVYKNK
;
A
#
# COMPACT_ATOMS: atom_id res chain seq x y z
N MET A 1 -22.15 10.83 4.06
CA MET A 1 -22.85 9.76 3.32
C MET A 1 -22.23 8.41 3.66
N THR A 2 -23.03 7.37 3.88
CA THR A 2 -22.58 6.00 4.22
C THR A 2 -23.27 4.97 3.33
N ILE A 3 -22.76 3.74 3.25
CA ILE A 3 -23.39 2.67 2.45
C ILE A 3 -24.85 2.42 2.91
N PRO A 4 -25.17 2.32 4.22
CA PRO A 4 -26.56 2.22 4.66
C PRO A 4 -27.43 3.38 4.19
N SER A 5 -26.93 4.63 4.19
CA SER A 5 -27.71 5.77 3.71
C SER A 5 -27.99 5.73 2.21
N LEU A 6 -27.07 5.18 1.40
CA LEU A 6 -27.30 4.99 -0.04
C LEU A 6 -28.46 4.04 -0.30
N LYS A 7 -28.55 2.95 0.46
CA LYS A 7 -29.62 1.94 0.36
C LYS A 7 -30.96 2.53 0.81
N THR A 8 -31.02 3.17 1.98
CA THR A 8 -32.28 3.71 2.52
C THR A 8 -32.85 4.86 1.69
N GLN A 9 -31.99 5.64 1.00
CA GLN A 9 -32.41 6.74 0.14
C GLN A 9 -32.61 6.35 -1.33
N ASN A 10 -32.47 5.06 -1.69
CA ASN A 10 -32.61 4.57 -3.07
C ASN A 10 -31.71 5.32 -4.06
N LEU A 11 -30.43 5.50 -3.70
CA LEU A 11 -29.43 6.22 -4.50
C LEU A 11 -28.55 5.31 -5.38
N ILE A 12 -28.76 4.00 -5.32
CA ILE A 12 -27.91 3.00 -6.01
C ILE A 12 -28.37 2.82 -7.47
N LEU A 13 -27.44 2.94 -8.40
CA LEU A 13 -27.60 2.67 -9.83
C LEU A 13 -27.09 1.28 -10.22
N LEU A 14 -26.03 0.80 -9.59
CA LEU A 14 -25.46 -0.54 -9.80
C LEU A 14 -24.94 -1.08 -8.47
N GLU A 15 -25.15 -2.37 -8.23
CA GLU A 15 -24.50 -3.14 -7.17
C GLU A 15 -24.16 -4.51 -7.73
N ALA A 16 -22.89 -4.90 -7.68
CA ALA A 16 -22.42 -6.17 -8.22
C ALA A 16 -21.36 -6.81 -7.33
N VAL A 17 -21.36 -8.14 -7.30
CA VAL A 17 -20.28 -8.95 -6.76
C VAL A 17 -19.07 -8.81 -7.67
N SER A 18 -17.90 -8.56 -7.10
CA SER A 18 -16.66 -8.34 -7.83
C SER A 18 -15.56 -9.29 -7.35
N GLY A 19 -14.32 -9.06 -7.79
CA GLY A 19 -13.17 -9.83 -7.32
C GLY A 19 -13.28 -11.31 -7.70
N SER A 20 -12.70 -12.20 -6.87
CA SER A 20 -12.49 -13.60 -7.25
C SER A 20 -13.76 -14.34 -7.69
N ARG A 21 -14.93 -13.96 -7.16
CA ARG A 21 -16.23 -14.54 -7.53
C ARG A 21 -16.63 -14.17 -8.96
N ALA A 22 -16.52 -12.90 -9.34
CA ALA A 22 -16.81 -12.45 -10.70
C ALA A 22 -15.87 -13.10 -11.74
N PHE A 23 -14.60 -13.25 -11.39
CA PHE A 23 -13.61 -13.92 -12.25
C PHE A 23 -13.78 -15.45 -12.33
N GLY A 24 -14.65 -16.08 -11.52
CA GLY A 24 -14.74 -17.54 -11.43
C GLY A 24 -13.57 -18.19 -10.67
N LEU A 25 -12.78 -17.40 -9.95
CA LEU A 25 -11.60 -17.80 -9.15
C LEU A 25 -11.92 -18.01 -7.66
N ALA A 26 -13.19 -17.98 -7.29
CA ALA A 26 -13.59 -18.17 -5.90
C ALA A 26 -13.32 -19.59 -5.41
N THR A 27 -12.92 -19.68 -4.15
CA THR A 27 -12.74 -20.90 -3.35
C THR A 27 -13.64 -20.81 -2.11
N GLU A 28 -13.74 -21.87 -1.31
CA GLU A 28 -14.57 -21.86 -0.07
C GLU A 28 -14.15 -20.76 0.91
N HIS A 29 -12.87 -20.40 0.93
CA HIS A 29 -12.32 -19.32 1.76
C HIS A 29 -12.32 -17.94 1.08
N SER A 30 -12.94 -17.80 -0.11
CA SER A 30 -12.97 -16.50 -0.78
C SER A 30 -13.93 -15.54 -0.08
N ASP A 31 -13.42 -14.33 0.16
CA ASP A 31 -14.19 -13.14 0.50
C ASP A 31 -15.19 -12.78 -0.62
N THR A 32 -16.15 -11.94 -0.26
CA THR A 32 -17.11 -11.37 -1.20
C THR A 32 -16.89 -9.87 -1.28
N ASP A 33 -16.26 -9.43 -2.37
CA ASP A 33 -16.15 -8.02 -2.70
C ASP A 33 -17.44 -7.52 -3.37
N ILE A 34 -17.94 -6.37 -2.95
CA ILE A 34 -19.05 -5.68 -3.60
C ILE A 34 -18.54 -4.35 -4.16
N ARG A 35 -18.91 -4.07 -5.40
CA ARG A 35 -18.71 -2.76 -6.02
C ARG A 35 -20.05 -2.23 -6.46
N GLY A 36 -20.26 -0.92 -6.28
CA GLY A 36 -21.48 -0.29 -6.69
C GLY A 36 -21.30 1.11 -7.24
N VAL A 37 -22.38 1.63 -7.80
CA VAL A 37 -22.47 2.95 -8.39
C VAL A 37 -23.68 3.64 -7.80
N TYR A 38 -23.51 4.89 -7.38
CA TYR A 38 -24.60 5.70 -6.85
C TYR A 38 -24.61 7.09 -7.49
N TYR A 39 -25.68 7.84 -7.28
CA TYR A 39 -25.71 9.28 -7.55
C TYR A 39 -25.97 10.02 -6.24
N LEU A 40 -25.42 11.24 -6.14
CA LEU A 40 -25.65 12.08 -4.97
C LEU A 40 -27.06 12.69 -5.00
N PRO A 41 -27.67 12.94 -3.83
CA PRO A 41 -28.81 13.83 -3.73
C PRO A 41 -28.52 15.18 -4.41
N LYS A 42 -29.55 15.78 -4.98
CA LYS A 42 -29.44 17.02 -5.77
C LYS A 42 -28.70 18.13 -5.02
N GLU A 43 -29.09 18.37 -3.77
CA GLU A 43 -28.49 19.41 -2.92
C GLU A 43 -27.00 19.16 -2.65
N ASP A 44 -26.59 17.90 -2.45
CA ASP A 44 -25.19 17.55 -2.23
C ASP A 44 -24.36 17.67 -3.52
N PHE A 45 -24.95 17.31 -4.66
CA PHE A 45 -24.29 17.39 -5.97
C PHE A 45 -24.09 18.83 -6.44
N PHE A 46 -25.12 19.68 -6.33
CA PHE A 46 -25.04 21.09 -6.72
C PHE A 46 -24.38 21.97 -5.66
N GLY A 47 -24.40 21.53 -4.39
CA GLY A 47 -23.73 22.18 -3.28
C GLY A 47 -22.24 21.84 -3.21
N LEU A 48 -21.65 22.06 -2.03
CA LEU A 48 -20.22 21.82 -1.77
C LEU A 48 -19.96 20.50 -1.02
N ASN A 49 -20.93 19.59 -0.97
CA ASN A 49 -20.89 18.33 -0.21
C ASN A 49 -20.63 17.11 -1.11
N TYR A 50 -19.85 17.27 -2.17
CA TYR A 50 -19.57 16.20 -3.13
C TYR A 50 -18.77 15.06 -2.48
N VAL A 51 -19.35 13.86 -2.44
CA VAL A 51 -18.69 12.62 -2.01
C VAL A 51 -18.45 11.75 -3.24
N PRO A 52 -17.19 11.52 -3.68
CA PRO A 52 -16.90 10.75 -4.88
C PRO A 52 -16.98 9.22 -4.69
N GLN A 53 -16.76 8.75 -3.46
CA GLN A 53 -16.66 7.34 -3.14
C GLN A 53 -17.01 7.10 -1.67
N VAL A 54 -17.67 5.99 -1.39
CA VAL A 54 -17.94 5.50 -0.02
C VAL A 54 -17.49 4.04 0.08
N SER A 55 -16.76 3.69 1.13
CA SER A 55 -16.33 2.30 1.38
C SER A 55 -16.65 1.88 2.82
N ASN A 56 -16.80 0.58 3.05
CA ASN A 56 -16.79 0.03 4.40
C ASN A 56 -15.36 0.04 4.98
N GLU A 57 -15.21 -0.30 6.26
CA GLU A 57 -13.92 -0.26 6.97
C GLU A 57 -12.84 -1.15 6.33
N THR A 58 -13.23 -2.31 5.79
CA THR A 58 -12.30 -3.25 5.14
C THR A 58 -12.03 -2.93 3.66
N ASN A 59 -12.81 -2.04 3.05
CA ASN A 59 -12.87 -1.75 1.61
C ASN A 59 -13.31 -2.93 0.72
N ASP A 60 -13.88 -3.98 1.30
CA ASP A 60 -14.49 -5.08 0.52
C ASP A 60 -15.78 -4.59 -0.16
N ILE A 61 -16.44 -3.58 0.40
CA ILE A 61 -17.63 -2.94 -0.17
C ILE A 61 -17.29 -1.49 -0.50
N THR A 62 -17.36 -1.13 -1.77
CA THR A 62 -17.07 0.23 -2.25
C THR A 62 -18.08 0.68 -3.30
N TYR A 63 -18.60 1.88 -3.14
CA TYR A 63 -19.49 2.53 -4.11
C TYR A 63 -18.84 3.80 -4.65
N TYR A 64 -18.99 4.03 -5.95
CA TYR A 64 -18.50 5.21 -6.65
C TYR A 64 -19.68 6.08 -7.08
N GLU A 65 -19.56 7.40 -6.92
CA GLU A 65 -20.52 8.33 -7.52
C GLU A 65 -20.42 8.22 -9.06
N ILE A 66 -21.55 8.36 -9.77
CA ILE A 66 -21.63 8.13 -11.21
C ILE A 66 -20.65 8.99 -12.04
N GLY A 67 -20.44 10.25 -11.66
CA GLY A 67 -19.41 11.10 -12.25
C GLY A 67 -18.00 10.60 -11.97
N ARG A 68 -17.71 10.17 -10.73
CA ARG A 68 -16.42 9.56 -10.37
C ARG A 68 -16.18 8.26 -11.13
N LEU A 69 -17.21 7.43 -11.34
CA LEU A 69 -17.13 6.22 -12.15
C LEU A 69 -16.71 6.58 -13.59
N VAL A 70 -17.45 7.49 -14.24
CA VAL A 70 -17.18 7.90 -15.63
C VAL A 70 -15.79 8.52 -15.77
N GLU A 71 -15.34 9.34 -14.82
CA GLU A 71 -13.98 9.90 -14.80
C GLU A 71 -12.90 8.79 -14.78
N LEU A 72 -13.12 7.73 -13.99
CA LEU A 72 -12.18 6.61 -13.90
C LEU A 72 -12.24 5.71 -15.14
N LEU A 73 -13.41 5.51 -15.73
CA LEU A 73 -13.58 4.78 -16.99
C LEU A 73 -12.87 5.50 -18.16
N GLN A 74 -13.01 6.83 -18.23
CA GLN A 74 -12.31 7.70 -19.17
C GLN A 74 -10.77 7.62 -19.04
N LYS A 75 -10.27 7.25 -17.85
CA LYS A 75 -8.85 6.97 -17.59
C LYS A 75 -8.48 5.49 -17.75
N ASN A 76 -9.37 4.66 -18.30
CA ASN A 76 -9.22 3.20 -18.43
C ASN A 76 -8.74 2.52 -17.16
N ASN A 77 -9.30 2.92 -16.01
CA ASN A 77 -8.99 2.27 -14.75
C ASN A 77 -9.42 0.79 -14.80
N PRO A 78 -8.50 -0.18 -14.64
CA PRO A 78 -8.82 -1.60 -14.80
C PRO A 78 -9.96 -2.05 -13.89
N ASN A 79 -9.92 -1.68 -12.61
CA ASN A 79 -10.92 -2.09 -11.64
C ASN A 79 -12.31 -1.54 -11.98
N ILE A 80 -12.39 -0.35 -12.57
CA ILE A 80 -13.67 0.27 -12.90
C ILE A 80 -14.23 -0.25 -14.22
N LEU A 81 -13.38 -0.52 -15.20
CA LEU A 81 -13.76 -1.28 -16.39
C LEU A 81 -14.32 -2.65 -16.01
N GLU A 82 -13.67 -3.34 -15.06
CA GLU A 82 -14.13 -4.63 -14.54
C GLU A 82 -15.52 -4.54 -13.87
N VAL A 83 -15.82 -3.44 -13.15
CA VAL A 83 -17.15 -3.20 -12.55
C VAL A 83 -18.20 -2.97 -13.62
N LEU A 84 -17.91 -2.15 -14.65
CA LEU A 84 -18.86 -1.89 -15.72
C LEU A 84 -19.17 -3.15 -16.54
N ALA A 85 -18.17 -4.01 -16.74
CA ALA A 85 -18.29 -5.29 -17.45
C ALA A 85 -18.71 -6.46 -16.55
N SER A 86 -19.28 -6.20 -15.36
CA SER A 86 -19.68 -7.26 -14.42
C SER A 86 -20.59 -8.30 -15.08
N PRO A 87 -20.35 -9.62 -14.89
CA PRO A 87 -21.24 -10.67 -15.37
C PRO A 87 -22.66 -10.54 -14.81
N GLU A 88 -23.68 -10.89 -15.60
CA GLU A 88 -25.10 -10.78 -15.19
C GLU A 88 -25.42 -11.58 -13.92
N ASP A 89 -24.81 -12.76 -13.72
CA ASP A 89 -24.97 -13.57 -12.50
C ASP A 89 -24.33 -12.93 -11.25
N CYS A 90 -23.51 -11.90 -11.43
CA CYS A 90 -22.87 -11.15 -10.36
C CYS A 90 -23.60 -9.82 -10.05
N ILE A 91 -24.54 -9.39 -10.89
CA ILE A 91 -25.29 -8.15 -10.69
C ILE A 91 -26.40 -8.39 -9.64
N LEU A 92 -26.34 -7.65 -8.53
CA LEU A 92 -27.31 -7.69 -7.45
C LEU A 92 -28.45 -6.68 -7.67
N GLN A 93 -28.12 -5.52 -8.24
CA GLN A 93 -29.07 -4.46 -8.60
C GLN A 93 -28.50 -3.69 -9.79
N LYS A 94 -29.33 -3.41 -10.82
CA LYS A 94 -28.97 -2.53 -11.93
C LYS A 94 -30.16 -1.66 -12.32
N HIS A 95 -29.95 -0.34 -12.28
CA HIS A 95 -30.89 0.64 -12.79
C HIS A 95 -30.76 0.73 -14.32
N PRO A 96 -31.85 0.88 -15.09
CA PRO A 96 -31.79 0.92 -16.57
C PRO A 96 -30.85 1.99 -17.15
N LEU A 97 -30.65 3.10 -16.44
CA LEU A 97 -29.70 4.15 -16.83
C LEU A 97 -28.25 3.66 -16.93
N MET A 98 -27.89 2.56 -16.25
CA MET A 98 -26.55 1.98 -16.38
C MET A 98 -26.33 1.32 -17.74
N ASP A 99 -27.38 0.91 -18.45
CA ASP A 99 -27.27 0.32 -19.79
C ASP A 99 -26.86 1.36 -20.86
N LEU A 100 -26.89 2.66 -20.52
CA LEU A 100 -26.35 3.73 -21.36
C LEU A 100 -24.82 3.74 -21.40
N LEU A 101 -24.16 3.17 -20.38
CA LEU A 101 -22.72 3.07 -20.30
C LEU A 101 -22.28 1.69 -20.80
N LYS A 102 -21.64 1.63 -21.97
CA LYS A 102 -21.15 0.37 -22.53
C LYS A 102 -19.63 0.27 -22.38
N PRO A 103 -19.06 -0.88 -22.00
CA PRO A 103 -17.61 -1.04 -21.93
C PRO A 103 -16.87 -0.57 -23.18
N GLU A 104 -17.43 -0.84 -24.36
CA GLU A 104 -16.86 -0.48 -25.66
C GLU A 104 -16.72 1.04 -25.87
N ASP A 105 -17.53 1.85 -25.19
CA ASP A 105 -17.41 3.32 -25.22
C ASP A 105 -16.15 3.81 -24.50
N PHE A 106 -15.58 2.97 -23.65
CA PHE A 106 -14.41 3.27 -22.83
C PHE A 106 -13.15 2.56 -23.28
N LEU A 107 -13.21 1.40 -23.94
CA LEU A 107 -11.98 0.69 -24.34
C LEU A 107 -11.14 1.51 -25.34
N SER A 108 -9.85 1.66 -25.03
CA SER A 108 -8.91 2.42 -25.86
C SER A 108 -7.48 1.88 -25.70
N LYS A 109 -6.54 2.37 -26.52
CA LYS A 109 -5.12 2.00 -26.41
C LYS A 109 -4.47 2.41 -25.09
N LEU A 110 -5.06 3.37 -24.37
CA LEU A 110 -4.68 3.72 -23.00
C LEU A 110 -4.71 2.51 -22.04
N CYS A 111 -5.51 1.48 -22.33
CA CYS A 111 -5.52 0.22 -21.56
C CYS A 111 -4.13 -0.41 -21.43
N LYS A 112 -3.23 -0.27 -22.41
CA LYS A 112 -1.87 -0.82 -22.32
C LYS A 112 -1.15 -0.25 -21.09
N ASP A 113 -1.11 1.07 -20.98
CA ASP A 113 -0.37 1.76 -19.93
C ASP A 113 -1.04 1.60 -18.56
N THR A 114 -2.37 1.64 -18.50
CA THR A 114 -3.10 1.55 -17.23
C THR A 114 -3.05 0.14 -16.65
N PHE A 115 -3.26 -0.89 -17.45
CA PHE A 115 -3.14 -2.28 -16.98
C PHE A 115 -1.68 -2.64 -16.65
N ALA A 116 -0.70 -2.21 -17.47
CA ALA A 116 0.71 -2.42 -17.16
C ALA A 116 1.13 -1.71 -15.86
N GLY A 117 0.71 -0.47 -15.64
CA GLY A 117 0.97 0.26 -14.39
C GLY A 117 0.40 -0.45 -13.15
N TYR A 118 -0.82 -0.99 -13.26
CA TYR A 118 -1.42 -1.81 -12.21
C TYR A 118 -0.66 -3.12 -11.99
N ALA A 119 -0.30 -3.83 -13.06
CA ALA A 119 0.48 -5.07 -12.99
C ALA A 119 1.84 -4.85 -12.30
N ILE A 120 2.54 -3.76 -12.62
CA ILE A 120 3.80 -3.37 -11.96
C ILE A 120 3.59 -3.09 -10.47
N SER A 121 2.49 -2.41 -10.10
CA SER A 121 2.14 -2.18 -8.69
C SER A 121 1.92 -3.49 -7.93
N GLN A 122 1.27 -4.48 -8.55
CA GLN A 122 1.08 -5.81 -7.97
C GLN A 122 2.41 -6.57 -7.81
N ILE A 123 3.32 -6.50 -8.78
CA ILE A 123 4.67 -7.09 -8.67
C ILE A 123 5.46 -6.46 -7.51
N LYS A 124 5.41 -5.13 -7.36
CA LYS A 124 6.05 -4.42 -6.23
C LYS A 124 5.49 -4.87 -4.89
N LYS A 125 4.16 -5.01 -4.78
CA LYS A 125 3.50 -5.55 -3.57
C LYS A 125 3.92 -6.99 -3.29
N ALA A 126 4.03 -7.82 -4.33
CA ALA A 126 4.44 -9.20 -4.19
C ALA A 126 5.83 -9.34 -3.57
N LYS A 127 6.79 -8.50 -4.00
CA LYS A 127 8.14 -8.44 -3.41
C LYS A 127 8.15 -7.81 -2.02
N GLY A 128 7.37 -6.76 -1.82
CA GLY A 128 7.31 -6.01 -0.56
C GLY A 128 6.81 -6.85 0.61
N LEU A 129 5.80 -7.69 0.39
CA LEU A 129 5.31 -8.62 1.43
C LEU A 129 6.40 -9.63 1.81
N ASN A 130 7.06 -10.22 0.82
CA ASN A 130 8.13 -11.18 1.08
C ASN A 130 9.27 -10.58 1.92
N LYS A 131 9.64 -9.31 1.67
CA LYS A 131 10.64 -8.61 2.49
C LYS A 131 10.24 -8.58 3.98
N LYS A 132 8.96 -8.35 4.30
CA LYS A 132 8.47 -8.36 5.69
C LYS A 132 8.49 -9.77 6.28
N ILE A 133 8.13 -10.80 5.51
CA ILE A 133 8.15 -12.19 5.98
C ILE A 133 9.59 -12.67 6.27
N LEU A 134 10.55 -12.36 5.41
CA LEU A 134 11.94 -12.79 5.53
C LEU A 134 12.78 -11.97 6.51
N ASN A 135 12.37 -10.73 6.82
CA ASN A 135 13.07 -9.84 7.74
C ASN A 135 12.13 -9.43 8.89
N PRO A 136 11.82 -10.35 9.81
CA PRO A 136 10.98 -10.03 10.95
C PRO A 136 11.67 -9.01 11.85
N MET A 137 10.88 -8.09 12.42
CA MET A 137 11.37 -7.16 13.45
C MET A 137 11.02 -7.70 14.83
N ASP A 138 11.91 -7.43 15.80
CA ASP A 138 11.72 -7.82 17.19
C ASP A 138 10.47 -7.17 17.79
N LYS A 139 9.88 -7.85 18.78
CA LYS A 139 8.72 -7.35 19.55
C LYS A 139 9.09 -6.19 20.47
N GLU A 140 10.32 -6.17 20.93
CA GLU A 140 10.84 -5.09 21.75
C GLU A 140 11.39 -4.00 20.84
N ARG A 141 10.90 -2.78 21.02
CA ARG A 141 11.32 -1.64 20.21
C ARG A 141 12.68 -1.16 20.72
N LYS A 142 13.69 -1.13 19.85
CA LYS A 142 14.95 -0.43 20.11
C LYS A 142 14.73 1.05 20.42
N SER A 143 15.48 1.56 21.37
CA SER A 143 15.57 2.97 21.76
C SER A 143 16.58 3.71 20.88
N VAL A 144 16.68 5.03 21.03
CA VAL A 144 17.74 5.81 20.36
C VAL A 144 19.15 5.42 20.86
N LEU A 145 19.29 4.88 22.08
CA LEU A 145 20.58 4.44 22.62
C LEU A 145 21.19 3.30 21.80
N ASP A 146 20.35 2.45 21.18
CA ASP A 146 20.77 1.37 20.30
C ASP A 146 21.39 1.85 18.97
N PHE A 147 21.25 3.16 18.69
CA PHE A 147 21.79 3.84 17.51
C PHE A 147 22.92 4.80 17.87
N CYS A 148 23.44 4.71 19.10
CA CYS A 148 24.53 5.52 19.59
C CYS A 148 25.81 4.67 19.74
N TYR A 149 26.95 5.24 19.35
CA TYR A 149 28.25 4.57 19.30
C TYR A 149 29.35 5.47 19.82
N VAL A 150 30.17 4.96 20.71
CA VAL A 150 31.35 5.68 21.21
C VAL A 150 32.52 5.44 20.28
N LEU A 151 33.20 6.50 19.84
CA LEU A 151 34.39 6.38 19.01
C LEU A 151 35.57 5.87 19.83
N GLN A 152 36.26 4.85 19.30
CA GLN A 152 37.44 4.25 19.93
C GLN A 152 38.45 3.86 18.86
N ASP A 153 39.66 4.42 18.95
CA ASP A 153 40.73 4.25 17.97
C ASP A 153 40.26 4.55 16.53
N GLN A 154 40.31 3.56 15.64
CA GLN A 154 39.85 3.67 14.25
C GLN A 154 38.42 3.16 14.04
N GLY A 155 37.71 2.78 15.13
CA GLY A 155 36.39 2.18 15.09
C GLY A 155 35.41 2.81 16.09
N SER A 156 34.38 2.06 16.44
CA SER A 156 33.40 2.46 17.44
C SER A 156 32.83 1.26 18.19
N VAL A 157 32.32 1.52 19.40
CA VAL A 157 31.67 0.55 20.28
C VAL A 157 30.23 0.96 20.53
N PRO A 158 29.23 0.05 20.53
CA PRO A 158 27.85 0.40 20.90
C PRO A 158 27.79 1.08 22.27
N LEU A 159 27.06 2.18 22.39
CA LEU A 159 26.98 2.98 23.61
C LEU A 159 26.62 2.15 24.84
N GLN A 160 25.62 1.28 24.72
CA GLN A 160 25.18 0.45 25.85
C GLN A 160 26.26 -0.53 26.30
N GLN A 161 27.06 -1.06 25.37
CA GLN A 161 28.21 -1.89 25.72
C GLN A 161 29.27 -1.06 26.41
N TRP A 162 29.60 0.11 25.86
CA TRP A 162 30.57 1.03 26.43
C TRP A 162 30.20 1.47 27.85
N LEU A 163 28.93 1.84 28.10
CA LEU A 163 28.46 2.20 29.44
C LEU A 163 28.66 1.07 30.45
N ARG A 164 28.47 -0.20 30.05
CA ARG A 164 28.69 -1.36 30.93
C ARG A 164 30.16 -1.64 31.19
N GLU A 165 31.00 -1.53 30.17
CA GLU A 165 32.37 -2.04 30.18
C GLU A 165 33.45 -0.97 30.46
N PHE A 166 33.11 0.31 30.35
CA PHE A 166 34.08 1.38 30.54
C PHE A 166 34.47 1.52 32.03
N PRO A 167 35.77 1.39 32.38
CA PRO A 167 36.22 1.57 33.75
C PRO A 167 36.29 3.05 34.12
N TYR A 168 35.62 3.43 35.19
CA TYR A 168 35.63 4.80 35.72
C TYR A 168 35.83 4.77 37.24
N ASN A 169 36.85 5.48 37.74
CA ASN A 169 37.20 5.53 39.18
C ASN A 169 37.30 4.16 39.88
N GLY A 170 37.73 3.12 39.15
CA GLY A 170 37.86 1.76 39.68
C GLY A 170 36.57 0.93 39.69
N GLN A 171 35.48 1.43 39.09
CA GLN A 171 34.20 0.75 38.94
C GLN A 171 33.78 0.61 37.47
N TYR A 172 32.81 -0.26 37.22
CA TYR A 172 32.19 -0.51 35.91
C TYR A 172 30.68 -0.24 36.00
N GLY A 173 30.01 -0.05 34.85
CA GLY A 173 28.57 0.13 34.80
C GLY A 173 28.12 1.59 35.01
N LEU A 174 28.49 2.44 34.07
CA LEU A 174 27.96 3.81 33.97
C LEU A 174 26.47 3.78 33.63
N THR A 175 25.71 4.75 34.14
CA THR A 175 24.28 4.91 33.84
C THR A 175 24.04 6.10 32.91
N GLN A 176 23.17 5.94 31.91
CA GLN A 176 22.97 6.96 30.88
C GLN A 176 22.39 8.27 31.45
N GLU A 177 21.64 8.19 32.56
CA GLU A 177 21.02 9.32 33.27
C GLU A 177 22.06 10.29 33.83
N LYS A 178 23.26 9.78 34.13
CA LYS A 178 24.40 10.54 34.67
C LYS A 178 25.34 11.07 33.58
N CYS A 179 25.02 10.85 32.31
CA CYS A 179 25.81 11.37 31.20
C CYS A 179 25.38 12.78 30.82
N GLY A 180 26.36 13.64 30.52
CA GLY A 180 26.16 14.95 29.92
C GLY A 180 26.63 14.94 28.47
N LEU A 181 25.83 15.47 27.55
CA LEU A 181 26.21 15.60 26.15
C LEU A 181 26.35 17.06 25.73
N VAL A 182 27.42 17.37 24.99
CA VAL A 182 27.59 18.66 24.32
C VAL A 182 27.74 18.40 22.83
N SER A 183 26.90 19.05 22.01
CA SER A 183 27.00 18.92 20.54
C SER A 183 28.34 19.45 20.05
N ILE A 184 28.96 18.74 19.11
CA ILE A 184 30.19 19.19 18.45
C ILE A 184 29.81 19.90 17.15
N GLU A 185 30.30 21.14 17.00
CA GLU A 185 30.00 21.98 15.84
C GLU A 185 30.50 21.35 14.53
N HIS A 186 29.77 21.56 13.44
CA HIS A 186 30.08 21.07 12.09
C HIS A 186 30.13 19.54 11.92
N THR A 187 29.70 18.77 12.93
CA THR A 187 29.68 17.31 12.87
C THR A 187 28.28 16.76 13.22
N LYS A 188 27.52 16.33 12.21
CA LYS A 188 26.15 15.83 12.42
C LYS A 188 26.17 14.58 13.31
N GLY A 189 25.37 14.60 14.38
CA GLY A 189 25.20 13.46 15.29
C GLY A 189 26.38 13.23 16.24
N MET A 190 27.36 14.12 16.30
CA MET A 190 28.53 13.98 17.16
C MET A 190 28.39 14.81 18.44
N PHE A 191 28.70 14.18 19.56
CA PHE A 191 28.61 14.76 20.90
C PHE A 191 29.87 14.44 21.71
N ALA A 192 30.32 15.41 22.50
CA ALA A 192 31.25 15.16 23.58
C ALA A 192 30.46 14.63 24.79
N LEU A 193 30.85 13.46 25.29
CA LEU A 193 30.19 12.77 26.41
C LEU A 193 30.97 13.00 27.70
N PHE A 194 30.26 13.44 28.72
CA PHE A 194 30.75 13.68 30.08
C PHE A 194 29.98 12.77 31.04
N TYR A 195 30.54 12.51 32.22
CA TYR A 195 29.90 11.67 33.23
C TYR A 195 30.00 12.30 34.61
N ASP A 196 28.88 12.32 35.33
CA ASP A 196 28.77 12.87 36.67
C ASP A 196 28.41 11.77 37.67
N GLU A 197 29.43 11.20 38.31
CA GLU A 197 29.26 10.11 39.26
C GLU A 197 28.42 10.52 40.48
N SER A 198 28.58 11.76 40.97
CA SER A 198 27.84 12.27 42.13
C SER A 198 26.41 12.71 41.79
N GLY A 199 26.10 12.95 40.51
CA GLY A 199 24.78 13.44 40.06
C GLY A 199 24.51 14.91 40.42
N SER A 200 25.54 15.64 40.84
CA SER A 200 25.44 17.03 41.33
C SER A 200 25.49 18.10 40.22
N LEU A 201 25.93 17.75 39.02
CA LEU A 201 26.10 18.65 37.88
C LEU A 201 24.81 18.85 37.08
N GLY A 202 23.73 18.14 37.43
CA GLY A 202 22.41 18.32 36.82
C GLY A 202 22.37 17.92 35.34
N TYR A 203 23.18 16.94 34.94
CA TYR A 203 23.13 16.38 33.60
C TYR A 203 21.77 15.76 33.32
N LYS A 204 21.31 15.88 32.07
CA LYS A 204 19.97 15.45 31.64
C LYS A 204 19.91 14.00 31.17
N GLY A 205 21.02 13.28 31.26
CA GLY A 205 21.23 11.99 30.62
C GLY A 205 21.35 12.08 29.11
N ILE A 206 21.57 10.92 28.47
CA ILE A 206 21.58 10.78 27.01
C ILE A 206 20.15 10.85 26.47
N ILE A 207 19.20 10.22 27.17
CA ILE A 207 17.76 10.29 26.91
C ILE A 207 16.99 10.58 28.19
N GLN A 208 15.84 11.25 28.04
CA GLN A 208 14.95 11.58 29.16
C GLN A 208 13.83 10.56 29.37
N HIS A 209 13.50 9.78 28.35
CA HIS A 209 12.48 8.73 28.37
C HIS A 209 12.72 7.75 27.22
N GLU A 210 12.21 6.52 27.34
CA GLU A 210 12.47 5.44 26.38
C GLU A 210 11.97 5.72 24.96
N GLU A 211 10.90 6.49 24.82
CA GLU A 211 10.30 6.85 23.53
C GLU A 211 10.98 8.05 22.84
N ALA A 212 12.08 8.56 23.39
CA ALA A 212 12.74 9.75 22.89
C ALA A 212 13.15 9.59 21.41
N ASN A 213 12.92 10.64 20.62
CA ASN A 213 13.30 10.70 19.20
C ASN A 213 14.65 11.40 18.97
N GLN A 214 15.28 11.88 20.03
CA GLN A 214 16.53 12.62 20.01
C GLN A 214 17.30 12.37 21.31
N VAL A 215 18.60 12.67 21.28
CA VAL A 215 19.42 12.72 22.50
C VAL A 215 19.31 14.08 23.19
N SER A 216 19.59 14.11 24.49
CA SER A 216 19.50 15.31 25.32
C SER A 216 20.88 15.93 25.55
N VAL A 217 21.02 17.23 25.28
CA VAL A 217 22.23 17.98 25.59
C VAL A 217 22.17 18.56 27.01
N SER A 218 23.33 18.64 27.65
CA SER A 218 23.51 19.13 29.01
C SER A 218 24.41 20.36 29.04
N SER A 219 24.19 21.24 30.02
CA SER A 219 25.14 22.30 30.34
C SER A 219 26.33 21.68 31.08
N VAL A 220 27.55 21.89 30.56
CA VAL A 220 28.77 21.34 31.16
C VAL A 220 29.63 22.48 31.71
N PRO A 221 30.10 22.41 32.98
CA PRO A 221 30.99 23.42 33.56
C PRO A 221 32.28 23.62 32.77
N LYS A 222 32.84 24.82 32.83
CA LYS A 222 34.12 25.13 32.17
C LYS A 222 35.25 24.31 32.81
N GLY A 223 36.06 23.68 31.97
CA GLY A 223 37.24 22.92 32.39
C GLY A 223 37.02 21.42 32.53
N GLU A 224 35.77 20.95 32.46
CA GLU A 224 35.47 19.52 32.37
C GLU A 224 36.05 18.91 31.10
N LYS A 225 36.57 17.70 31.22
CA LYS A 225 37.11 16.94 30.09
C LYS A 225 36.09 15.90 29.63
N PRO A 226 35.83 15.78 28.31
CA PRO A 226 34.98 14.73 27.82
C PRO A 226 35.61 13.38 28.13
N LEU A 227 34.77 12.45 28.57
CA LEU A 227 35.13 11.06 28.81
C LEU A 227 35.26 10.30 27.48
N ALA A 228 34.42 10.64 26.51
CA ALA A 228 34.45 10.06 25.17
C ALA A 228 33.75 10.95 24.12
N TYR A 229 33.85 10.55 22.86
CA TYR A 229 33.08 11.12 21.76
C TYR A 229 31.99 10.14 21.32
N LEU A 230 30.75 10.60 21.29
CA LEU A 230 29.56 9.82 20.98
C LEU A 230 29.02 10.22 19.60
N PHE A 231 28.80 9.23 18.74
CA PHE A 231 28.05 9.37 17.50
C PHE A 231 26.64 8.79 17.67
N CYS A 232 25.60 9.60 17.44
CA CYS A 232 24.20 9.20 17.46
C CYS A 232 23.64 9.22 16.03
N ASN A 233 23.35 8.06 15.46
CA ASN A 233 22.79 7.95 14.11
C ASN A 233 21.26 8.15 14.12
N LEU A 234 20.82 9.39 14.33
CA LEU A 234 19.40 9.75 14.44
C LEU A 234 18.63 9.49 13.13
N ASP A 235 19.27 9.57 11.96
CA ASP A 235 18.64 9.25 10.67
C ASP A 235 18.30 7.76 10.58
N ALA A 236 19.21 6.88 11.01
CA ALA A 236 18.97 5.45 11.07
C ALA A 236 17.89 5.08 12.11
N TYR A 237 17.89 5.73 13.27
CA TYR A 237 16.86 5.52 14.28
C TYR A 237 15.47 5.95 13.78
N SER A 238 15.38 7.10 13.11
CA SER A 238 14.13 7.57 12.49
C SER A 238 13.59 6.59 11.45
N THR A 239 14.48 6.08 10.59
CA THR A 239 14.15 5.04 9.60
C THR A 239 13.66 3.76 10.29
N TYR A 240 14.38 3.29 11.31
CA TYR A 240 13.98 2.13 12.11
C TYR A 240 12.59 2.32 12.75
N CYS A 241 12.30 3.48 13.34
CA CYS A 241 11.01 3.74 13.98
C CYS A 241 9.85 3.69 12.98
N LYS A 242 10.07 4.19 11.76
CA LYS A 242 9.11 4.09 10.67
C LYS A 242 8.89 2.62 10.29
N ASP A 243 9.96 1.89 10.02
CA ASP A 243 9.90 0.48 9.59
C ASP A 243 9.25 -0.40 10.67
N TYR A 244 9.60 -0.19 11.95
CA TYR A 244 9.02 -0.89 13.10
C TYR A 244 7.51 -0.71 13.16
N ARG A 245 7.04 0.53 13.03
CA ARG A 245 5.61 0.86 13.04
C ARG A 245 4.89 0.20 11.86
N GLU A 246 5.46 0.29 10.66
CA GLU A 246 4.90 -0.30 9.44
C GLU A 246 4.90 -1.85 9.46
N TYR A 247 5.89 -2.47 10.11
CA TYR A 247 5.96 -3.91 10.31
C TYR A 247 4.90 -4.38 11.30
N TRP A 248 4.85 -3.79 12.50
CA TRP A 248 3.91 -4.23 13.54
C TRP A 248 2.45 -3.92 13.20
N LYS A 249 2.17 -2.81 12.51
CA LYS A 249 0.85 -2.58 11.92
C LYS A 249 0.48 -3.67 10.91
N TRP A 250 1.42 -4.07 10.05
CA TRP A 250 1.18 -5.19 9.14
C TRP A 250 0.94 -6.50 9.91
N VAL A 251 1.69 -6.79 10.97
CA VAL A 251 1.46 -7.99 11.81
C VAL A 251 0.06 -7.98 12.43
N SER A 252 -0.44 -6.84 12.92
CA SER A 252 -1.78 -6.76 13.52
C SER A 252 -2.92 -6.85 12.51
N GLU A 253 -2.70 -6.44 11.26
CA GLU A 253 -3.75 -6.33 10.22
C GLU A 253 -3.65 -7.43 9.14
N ARG A 254 -2.62 -8.30 9.16
CA ARG A 254 -2.39 -9.26 8.09
C ARG A 254 -3.47 -10.35 8.04
N ASN A 255 -3.68 -10.86 6.83
CA ASN A 255 -4.43 -12.09 6.62
C ASN A 255 -3.53 -13.31 6.90
N GLU A 256 -3.87 -14.09 7.93
CA GLU A 256 -3.07 -15.24 8.40
C GLU A 256 -2.98 -16.36 7.35
N ASP A 257 -4.06 -16.67 6.63
CA ASP A 257 -4.04 -17.70 5.59
C ASP A 257 -3.07 -17.34 4.48
N ARG A 258 -3.12 -16.09 4.02
CA ARG A 258 -2.19 -15.55 3.02
C ARG A 258 -0.75 -15.56 3.51
N TYR A 259 -0.52 -15.22 4.78
CA TYR A 259 0.81 -15.30 5.38
C TYR A 259 1.34 -16.75 5.38
N ASN A 260 0.51 -17.70 5.81
CA ASN A 260 0.86 -19.12 5.87
C ASN A 260 1.13 -19.71 4.47
N VAL A 261 0.29 -19.40 3.48
CA VAL A 261 0.52 -19.82 2.09
C VAL A 261 1.91 -19.38 1.61
N ASN A 262 2.22 -18.09 1.75
CA ASN A 262 3.49 -17.52 1.29
C ASN A 262 4.71 -18.08 2.03
N ARG A 263 4.57 -18.33 3.34
CA ARG A 263 5.60 -18.97 4.14
C ARG A 263 5.83 -20.42 3.72
N ASN A 264 4.77 -21.15 3.39
CA ASN A 264 4.81 -22.58 3.10
C ASN A 264 5.37 -22.89 1.71
N HIS A 265 4.99 -22.12 0.68
CA HIS A 265 5.45 -22.41 -0.68
C HIS A 265 6.88 -21.93 -0.97
N GLY A 266 7.44 -21.02 -0.17
CA GLY A 266 8.86 -20.66 -0.20
C GLY A 266 9.36 -19.98 -1.49
N GLN A 267 8.47 -19.53 -2.37
CA GLN A 267 8.82 -19.00 -3.71
C GLN A 267 9.36 -17.55 -3.67
N ASN A 268 9.54 -16.97 -2.48
CA ASN A 268 10.06 -15.61 -2.30
C ASN A 268 9.23 -14.48 -2.96
N TYR A 269 7.92 -14.67 -3.12
CA TYR A 269 6.97 -13.64 -3.57
C TYR A 269 5.55 -13.91 -3.03
N ASP A 270 4.68 -12.89 -3.04
CA ASP A 270 3.25 -13.08 -2.75
C ASP A 270 2.47 -13.73 -3.91
N SER A 271 2.01 -14.96 -3.72
CA SER A 271 1.32 -15.73 -4.78
C SER A 271 0.02 -15.10 -5.27
N LYS A 272 -0.78 -14.50 -4.37
CA LYS A 272 -2.05 -13.82 -4.72
C LYS A 272 -1.81 -12.60 -5.61
N ASN A 273 -0.83 -11.76 -5.28
CA ASN A 273 -0.47 -10.59 -6.07
C ASN A 273 0.08 -11.00 -7.43
N MET A 274 0.89 -12.07 -7.50
CA MET A 274 1.41 -12.54 -8.78
C MET A 274 0.33 -13.12 -9.69
N MET A 275 -0.59 -13.93 -9.14
CA MET A 275 -1.77 -14.37 -9.90
C MET A 275 -2.55 -13.17 -10.45
N HIS A 276 -2.75 -12.14 -9.62
CA HIS A 276 -3.44 -10.92 -10.04
C HIS A 276 -2.68 -10.17 -11.14
N THR A 277 -1.34 -10.08 -11.07
CA THR A 277 -0.51 -9.54 -12.16
C THR A 277 -0.77 -10.27 -13.47
N ILE A 278 -0.71 -11.60 -13.47
CA ILE A 278 -0.92 -12.41 -14.67
C ILE A 278 -2.34 -12.22 -15.21
N ARG A 279 -3.36 -12.26 -14.34
CA ARG A 279 -4.77 -12.03 -14.72
C ARG A 279 -4.96 -10.66 -15.38
N LEU A 280 -4.41 -9.58 -14.79
CA LEU A 280 -4.50 -8.23 -15.35
C LEU A 280 -3.88 -8.15 -16.75
N LEU A 281 -2.70 -8.75 -16.94
CA LEU A 281 -2.04 -8.78 -18.25
C LEU A 281 -2.85 -9.60 -19.26
N GLN A 282 -3.47 -10.71 -18.84
CA GLN A 282 -4.37 -11.50 -19.69
C GLN A 282 -5.63 -10.70 -20.10
N SER A 283 -6.25 -9.96 -19.18
CA SER A 283 -7.38 -9.07 -19.51
C SER A 283 -6.98 -7.96 -20.48
N CYS A 284 -5.79 -7.36 -20.31
CA CYS A 284 -5.27 -6.36 -21.24
C CYS A 284 -5.02 -6.96 -22.63
N GLU A 285 -4.41 -8.13 -22.70
CA GLU A 285 -4.20 -8.86 -23.95
C GLU A 285 -5.53 -9.17 -24.65
N GLN A 286 -6.55 -9.62 -23.89
CA GLN A 286 -7.90 -9.86 -24.40
C GLN A 286 -8.50 -8.60 -25.03
N ILE A 287 -8.45 -7.46 -24.33
CA ILE A 287 -8.97 -6.18 -24.84
C ILE A 287 -8.39 -5.86 -26.22
N PHE A 288 -7.07 -6.02 -26.41
CA PHE A 288 -6.44 -5.73 -27.70
C PHE A 288 -6.72 -6.81 -28.76
N LYS A 289 -6.91 -8.08 -28.36
CA LYS A 289 -7.24 -9.18 -29.26
C LYS A 289 -8.67 -9.11 -29.79
N THR A 290 -9.63 -8.77 -28.94
CA THR A 290 -11.07 -8.94 -29.23
C THR A 290 -11.83 -7.62 -29.31
N GLY A 291 -11.26 -6.52 -28.80
CA GLY A 291 -11.97 -5.25 -28.66
C GLY A 291 -13.06 -5.29 -27.56
N SER A 292 -13.00 -6.27 -26.66
CA SER A 292 -13.99 -6.47 -25.60
C SER A 292 -13.32 -6.91 -24.29
N LEU A 293 -14.02 -6.73 -23.16
CA LEU A 293 -13.55 -7.15 -21.84
C LEU A 293 -14.51 -8.20 -21.27
N ASN A 294 -14.03 -9.44 -21.11
CA ASN A 294 -14.78 -10.49 -20.41
C ASN A 294 -14.15 -10.73 -19.04
N ILE A 295 -14.99 -10.73 -18.01
CA ILE A 295 -14.56 -10.88 -16.62
C ILE A 295 -14.35 -12.35 -16.26
N ARG A 296 -15.11 -13.28 -16.84
CA ARG A 296 -14.93 -14.71 -16.55
C ARG A 296 -13.61 -15.19 -17.18
N VAL A 297 -12.75 -15.82 -16.38
CA VAL A 297 -11.50 -16.38 -16.90
C VAL A 297 -11.70 -17.80 -17.42
N ASP A 298 -11.03 -18.13 -18.52
CA ASP A 298 -11.09 -19.47 -19.12
C ASP A 298 -10.00 -20.41 -18.57
N ASN A 299 -8.93 -19.86 -17.98
CA ASN A 299 -7.75 -20.59 -17.47
C ASN A 299 -7.75 -20.69 -15.93
N ARG A 300 -8.91 -20.98 -15.33
CA ARG A 300 -9.12 -21.01 -13.87
C ARG A 300 -8.06 -21.84 -13.14
N ASP A 301 -7.79 -23.05 -13.60
CA ASP A 301 -6.89 -23.99 -12.92
C ASP A 301 -5.44 -23.48 -12.91
N GLU A 302 -4.99 -22.85 -14.00
CA GLU A 302 -3.67 -22.21 -14.05
C GLU A 302 -3.56 -21.07 -13.04
N LEU A 303 -4.56 -20.18 -12.99
CA LEU A 303 -4.54 -19.04 -12.06
C LEU A 303 -4.59 -19.49 -10.60
N LEU A 304 -5.35 -20.55 -10.28
CA LEU A 304 -5.37 -21.11 -8.93
C LEU A 304 -4.07 -21.83 -8.56
N ASP A 305 -3.42 -22.50 -9.50
CA ASP A 305 -2.11 -23.09 -9.31
C ASP A 305 -1.02 -22.03 -9.02
N ILE A 306 -1.10 -20.88 -9.70
CA ILE A 306 -0.26 -19.71 -9.39
C ILE A 306 -0.58 -19.16 -8.00
N LYS A 307 -1.88 -19.01 -7.67
CA LYS A 307 -2.34 -18.52 -6.35
C LYS A 307 -1.90 -19.44 -5.21
N ALA A 308 -1.80 -20.75 -5.45
CA ALA A 308 -1.31 -21.73 -4.48
C ALA A 308 0.22 -21.62 -4.24
N GLY A 309 0.95 -20.91 -5.11
CA GLY A 309 2.40 -20.77 -4.99
C GLY A 309 3.19 -21.94 -5.58
N ASN A 310 2.57 -22.76 -6.44
CA ASN A 310 3.21 -23.92 -7.07
C ASN A 310 4.18 -23.56 -8.21
N ARG A 311 4.37 -22.26 -8.48
CA ARG A 311 5.18 -21.76 -9.59
C ARG A 311 6.41 -21.00 -9.07
N PRO A 312 7.59 -21.20 -9.68
CA PRO A 312 8.75 -20.40 -9.35
C PRO A 312 8.60 -18.97 -9.84
N TYR A 313 9.21 -18.04 -9.11
CA TYR A 313 9.16 -16.61 -9.40
C TYR A 313 9.62 -16.31 -10.84
N GLU A 314 10.69 -16.94 -11.28
CA GLU A 314 11.28 -16.78 -12.60
C GLU A 314 10.31 -17.20 -13.71
N ALA A 315 9.54 -18.27 -13.50
CA ALA A 315 8.51 -18.69 -14.44
C ALA A 315 7.37 -17.67 -14.53
N MET A 316 7.00 -17.04 -13.41
CA MET A 316 5.98 -16.00 -13.38
C MET A 316 6.43 -14.72 -14.08
N MET A 317 7.69 -14.32 -13.88
CA MET A 317 8.27 -13.18 -14.58
C MET A 317 8.35 -13.43 -16.08
N LYS A 318 8.81 -14.61 -16.49
CA LYS A 318 8.82 -14.99 -17.91
C LYS A 318 7.42 -14.94 -18.52
N LYS A 319 6.40 -15.48 -17.83
CA LYS A 319 5.01 -15.41 -18.30
C LYS A 319 4.50 -13.97 -18.43
N ALA A 320 4.84 -13.09 -17.48
CA ALA A 320 4.49 -11.68 -17.56
C ALA A 320 5.17 -10.98 -18.75
N GLU A 321 6.45 -11.26 -19.00
CA GLU A 321 7.19 -10.75 -20.16
C GLU A 321 6.60 -11.25 -21.49
N ASP A 322 6.21 -12.53 -21.56
CA ASP A 322 5.54 -13.10 -22.73
C ASP A 322 4.20 -12.40 -23.01
N LEU A 323 3.40 -12.15 -21.97
CA LEU A 323 2.14 -11.41 -22.08
C LEU A 323 2.35 -9.95 -22.51
N ILE A 324 3.36 -9.28 -21.97
CA ILE A 324 3.70 -7.90 -22.36
C ILE A 324 4.04 -7.83 -23.86
N ARG A 325 4.88 -8.75 -24.35
CA ARG A 325 5.22 -8.82 -25.78
C ARG A 325 3.99 -9.06 -26.66
N SER A 326 3.08 -9.91 -26.19
CA SER A 326 1.81 -10.16 -26.89
C SER A 326 0.91 -8.92 -26.91
N ILE A 327 0.76 -8.23 -25.77
CA ILE A 327 0.03 -6.96 -25.66
C ILE A 327 0.61 -5.93 -26.63
N GLU A 328 1.95 -5.80 -26.70
CA GLU A 328 2.61 -4.87 -27.64
C GLU A 328 2.28 -5.17 -29.10
N TYR A 329 2.30 -6.46 -29.48
CA TYR A 329 1.90 -6.87 -30.81
C TYR A 329 0.44 -6.50 -31.11
N TYR A 330 -0.52 -6.93 -30.28
CA TYR A 330 -1.94 -6.67 -30.53
C TYR A 330 -2.30 -5.19 -30.44
N HIS A 331 -1.66 -4.44 -29.54
CA HIS A 331 -1.77 -2.97 -29.48
C HIS A 331 -1.37 -2.32 -30.80
N SER A 332 -0.27 -2.77 -31.43
CA SER A 332 0.24 -2.17 -32.67
C SER A 332 -0.71 -2.34 -33.87
N VAL A 333 -1.54 -3.39 -33.88
CA VAL A 333 -2.51 -3.71 -34.94
C VAL A 333 -3.95 -3.42 -34.53
N SER A 334 -4.18 -2.89 -33.32
CA SER A 334 -5.52 -2.67 -32.78
C SER A 334 -6.23 -1.49 -33.45
N ALA A 335 -7.52 -1.68 -33.72
CA ALA A 335 -8.43 -0.64 -34.20
C ALA A 335 -9.05 0.21 -33.07
N LEU A 336 -8.71 -0.07 -31.80
CA LEU A 336 -9.17 0.74 -30.68
C LEU A 336 -8.65 2.19 -30.81
N PRO A 337 -9.45 3.19 -30.38
CA PRO A 337 -9.02 4.58 -30.39
C PRO A 337 -7.84 4.80 -29.41
N GLU A 338 -7.07 5.88 -29.58
CA GLU A 338 -5.97 6.21 -28.67
C GLU A 338 -6.47 6.50 -27.24
N PHE A 339 -7.62 7.16 -27.14
CA PHE A 339 -8.29 7.51 -25.89
C PHE A 339 -9.80 7.27 -26.01
N PRO A 340 -10.53 7.13 -24.90
CA PRO A 340 -11.99 7.05 -24.94
C PRO A 340 -12.60 8.36 -25.44
N ASP A 341 -13.78 8.32 -26.05
CA ASP A 341 -14.48 9.53 -26.50
C ASP A 341 -15.04 10.28 -25.28
N MET A 342 -14.26 11.26 -24.80
CA MET A 342 -14.61 12.07 -23.63
C MET A 342 -15.92 12.85 -23.84
N ALA A 343 -16.16 13.36 -25.05
CA ALA A 343 -17.35 14.16 -25.34
C ALA A 343 -18.61 13.28 -25.32
N LYS A 344 -18.55 12.11 -25.96
CA LYS A 344 -19.64 11.13 -25.96
C LYS A 344 -19.97 10.65 -24.53
N THR A 345 -18.96 10.21 -23.80
CA THR A 345 -19.15 9.66 -22.43
C THR A 345 -19.60 10.73 -21.44
N THR A 346 -19.16 11.99 -21.60
CA THR A 346 -19.69 13.12 -20.82
C THR A 346 -21.15 13.41 -21.14
N LYS A 347 -21.56 13.34 -22.42
CA LYS A 347 -22.96 13.51 -22.80
C LYS A 347 -23.85 12.43 -22.17
N ILE A 348 -23.40 11.18 -22.16
CA ILE A 348 -24.11 10.07 -21.49
C ILE A 348 -24.24 10.34 -19.98
N LEU A 349 -23.18 10.82 -19.32
CA LEU A 349 -23.25 11.20 -17.90
C LEU A 349 -24.27 12.31 -17.65
N VAL A 350 -24.33 13.33 -18.51
CA VAL A 350 -25.34 14.40 -18.42
C VAL A 350 -26.75 13.84 -18.55
N GLU A 351 -26.99 12.95 -19.53
CA GLU A 351 -28.29 12.29 -19.71
C GLU A 351 -28.71 11.48 -18.47
N ILE A 352 -27.79 10.70 -17.89
CA ILE A 352 -28.05 9.98 -16.64
C ILE A 352 -28.44 10.95 -15.53
N ARG A 353 -27.72 12.07 -15.40
CA ARG A 353 -27.99 13.09 -14.37
C ARG A 353 -29.33 13.77 -14.56
N GLU A 354 -29.66 14.16 -15.79
CA GLU A 354 -30.95 14.77 -16.11
C GLU A 354 -32.11 13.84 -15.72
N GLU A 355 -31.99 12.54 -15.98
CA GLU A 355 -33.05 11.60 -15.64
C GLU A 355 -33.16 11.32 -14.13
N VAL A 356 -32.04 11.14 -13.41
CA VAL A 356 -32.11 10.91 -11.95
C VAL A 356 -32.61 12.13 -11.16
N TYR A 357 -32.45 13.35 -11.71
CA TYR A 357 -32.92 14.60 -11.09
C TYR A 357 -34.24 15.14 -11.64
N LYS A 358 -34.84 14.47 -12.63
CA LYS A 358 -36.04 14.94 -13.34
C LYS A 358 -37.27 15.16 -12.44
N ASN A 359 -37.34 14.43 -11.32
CA ASN A 359 -38.47 14.44 -10.39
C ASN A 359 -38.02 14.40 -8.90
N LYS A 360 -36.80 14.89 -8.60
CA LYS A 360 -36.20 14.85 -7.26
C LYS A 360 -35.66 16.20 -6.81
#